data_AF-A0AA88QZW0-F1
#
_entry.id   AF-A0AA88QZW0-F1
#
_cell.length_a   1.000
_cell.length_b   1.000
_cell.length_c   1.000
_cell.angle_alpha   90.00
_cell.angle_beta   90.00
_cell.angle_gamma   90.00
#
_symmetry.space_group_name_H-M   'P 1'
#
loop_
_entity.id
_entity.type
_entity.pdbx_description
1 polymer ?
#
loop_
_entity_poly.entity_id
_entity_poly.type
_entity_poly.pdbx_seq_one_letter_code
_entity_poly.pdbx_strand_id
1 'polypeptide(L)'
;MKQIPGDSETLKGPAAGWPFLSPSYLPVPPPRQSANSELDEIRSVLRESDKVVERLQKRKEDIAKEVTQRAKDLHDKEFQLPYQKPMACLAEKNACLKCYREHSKDPLKCANVVNNFADCARRVR
;
A
#
# COMPACT_ATOMS: atom_id res chain seq x y z
N MET A 1 5.12 -63.31 18.62
CA MET A 1 4.92 -64.29 19.73
C MET A 1 6.30 -64.70 20.23
N LYS A 2 6.45 -64.97 21.54
CA LYS A 2 7.68 -65.44 22.25
C LYS A 2 8.80 -64.42 22.53
N GLN A 3 9.56 -64.75 23.58
CA GLN A 3 10.49 -63.93 24.38
C GLN A 3 11.95 -64.44 24.26
N ILE A 4 12.93 -63.54 24.50
CA ILE A 4 14.08 -63.62 25.46
C ILE A 4 14.28 -65.04 26.10
N PRO A 5 15.48 -65.68 26.17
CA PRO A 5 16.83 -65.19 26.61
C PRO A 5 17.99 -65.57 25.63
N GLY A 6 19.31 -65.43 25.92
CA GLY A 6 20.08 -64.87 27.07
C GLY A 6 21.58 -65.28 27.06
N ASP A 7 22.26 -65.12 28.22
CA ASP A 7 23.61 -65.57 28.65
C ASP A 7 24.65 -66.17 27.67
N SER A 8 25.87 -65.59 27.69
CA SER A 8 27.01 -66.23 28.38
C SER A 8 28.27 -65.34 28.38
N GLU A 9 28.81 -65.01 29.55
CA GLU A 9 30.18 -64.49 29.68
C GLU A 9 31.21 -65.60 29.38
N THR A 10 32.37 -65.26 28.78
CA THR A 10 33.70 -65.73 29.23
C THR A 10 34.83 -65.02 28.48
N LEU A 11 35.52 -64.15 29.22
CA LEU A 11 36.96 -63.87 29.21
C LEU A 11 37.86 -64.43 28.07
N LYS A 12 38.51 -63.53 27.32
CA LYS A 12 39.96 -63.62 27.02
C LYS A 12 40.52 -62.33 26.43
N GLY A 13 41.39 -61.65 27.19
CA GLY A 13 42.41 -60.78 26.60
C GLY A 13 43.46 -61.64 25.88
N PRO A 14 44.12 -61.10 24.84
CA PRO A 14 45.33 -60.33 25.14
C PRO A 14 45.39 -58.96 24.45
N ALA A 15 46.15 -58.04 25.04
CA ALA A 15 46.42 -56.74 24.46
C ALA A 15 47.40 -56.85 23.27
N ALA A 16 46.91 -56.62 22.05
CA ALA A 16 47.74 -56.38 20.88
C ALA A 16 47.01 -55.50 19.86
N GLY A 17 47.58 -54.32 19.56
CA GLY A 17 47.32 -53.58 18.33
C GLY A 17 45.87 -53.14 18.04
N TRP A 18 45.34 -52.18 18.80
CA TRP A 18 44.35 -51.27 18.21
C TRP A 18 45.07 -50.49 17.10
N PRO A 19 44.59 -50.47 15.84
CA PRO A 19 45.14 -49.56 14.85
C PRO A 19 44.87 -48.15 15.35
N PHE A 20 45.94 -47.37 15.51
CA PHE A 20 45.84 -45.97 15.87
C PHE A 20 44.93 -45.29 14.85
N LEU A 21 43.73 -44.86 15.26
CA LEU A 21 42.84 -44.13 14.37
C LEU A 21 43.57 -42.86 13.95
N SER A 22 43.92 -42.80 12.67
CA SER A 22 44.62 -41.66 12.07
C SER A 22 43.91 -40.37 12.48
N PRO A 23 44.64 -39.31 12.90
CA PRO A 23 44.00 -38.08 13.35
C PRO A 23 42.97 -37.61 12.33
N SER A 24 41.71 -37.60 12.76
CA SER A 24 40.58 -37.26 11.92
C SER A 24 40.85 -35.93 11.24
N TYR A 25 40.80 -35.90 9.91
CA TYR A 25 40.69 -34.65 9.15
C TYR A 25 39.30 -34.05 9.43
N LEU A 26 39.12 -33.50 10.64
CA LEU A 26 38.04 -32.58 10.91
C LEU A 26 38.24 -31.40 9.95
N PRO A 27 37.24 -31.05 9.13
CA PRO A 27 37.36 -29.88 8.27
C PRO A 27 37.65 -28.67 9.15
N VAL A 28 38.72 -27.94 8.81
CA VAL A 28 39.06 -26.69 9.50
C VAL A 28 37.81 -25.81 9.46
N PRO A 29 37.24 -25.40 10.61
CA PRO A 29 36.05 -24.56 10.58
C PRO A 29 36.39 -23.31 9.78
N PRO A 30 35.54 -22.90 8.83
CA PRO A 30 35.83 -21.72 8.01
C PRO A 30 36.12 -20.54 8.93
N PRO A 31 37.04 -19.63 8.54
CA PRO A 31 37.35 -18.46 9.34
C PRO A 31 36.04 -17.75 9.66
N ARG A 32 35.69 -17.69 10.95
CA ARG A 32 34.41 -17.16 11.40
C ARG A 32 34.33 -15.71 10.96
N GLN A 33 33.58 -15.45 9.90
CA GLN A 33 33.12 -14.10 9.60
C GLN A 33 32.45 -13.57 10.86
N SER A 34 32.83 -12.37 11.29
CA SER A 34 32.22 -11.81 12.49
C SER A 34 30.74 -11.64 12.22
N ALA A 35 29.85 -12.10 13.11
CA ALA A 35 28.41 -11.89 12.94
C ALA A 35 28.06 -10.40 12.72
N ASN A 36 28.93 -9.49 13.18
CA ASN A 36 28.84 -8.06 12.94
C ASN A 36 28.95 -7.67 11.44
N SER A 37 29.82 -8.32 10.65
CA SER A 37 30.00 -7.97 9.23
C SER A 37 28.79 -8.37 8.38
N GLU A 38 28.23 -9.56 8.60
CA GLU A 38 26.98 -9.99 7.95
C GLU A 38 25.82 -9.04 8.29
N LEU A 39 25.72 -8.62 9.55
CA LEU A 39 24.71 -7.65 9.99
C LEU A 39 24.91 -6.26 9.35
N ASP A 40 26.14 -5.81 9.16
CA ASP A 40 26.44 -4.52 8.53
C ASP A 40 26.20 -4.52 7.02
N GLU A 41 26.43 -5.64 6.33
CA GLU A 41 26.01 -5.87 4.96
C GLU A 41 24.49 -5.81 4.81
N ILE A 42 23.73 -6.54 5.65
CA ILE A 42 22.26 -6.49 5.68
C ILE A 42 21.76 -5.06 5.91
N ARG A 43 22.34 -4.33 6.88
CA ARG A 43 22.02 -2.92 7.13
C ARG A 43 22.31 -2.02 5.93
N SER A 44 23.32 -2.32 5.11
CA SER A 44 23.59 -1.55 3.90
C SER A 44 22.54 -1.77 2.84
N VAL A 45 22.17 -3.02 2.57
CA VAL A 45 21.10 -3.37 1.61
C VAL A 45 19.77 -2.74 2.01
N LEU A 46 19.44 -2.68 3.30
CA LEU A 46 18.24 -2.00 3.79
C LEU A 46 18.28 -0.49 3.51
N ARG A 47 19.37 0.23 3.87
CA ARG A 47 19.52 1.66 3.56
C ARG A 47 19.44 1.98 2.07
N GLU A 48 20.02 1.11 1.23
CA GLU A 48 19.95 1.26 -0.22
C GLU A 48 18.54 1.05 -0.75
N SER A 49 17.80 0.08 -0.19
CA SER A 49 16.40 -0.19 -0.49
C SER A 49 15.52 1.01 -0.12
N ASP A 50 15.67 1.56 1.08
CA ASP A 50 14.94 2.75 1.53
C ASP A 50 15.16 3.93 0.58
N LYS A 51 16.42 4.18 0.20
CA LYS A 51 16.79 5.21 -0.79
C LYS A 51 16.21 4.95 -2.19
N VAL A 52 15.98 3.70 -2.59
CA VAL A 52 15.23 3.38 -3.82
C VAL A 52 13.75 3.70 -3.65
N VAL A 53 13.14 3.29 -2.53
CA VAL A 53 11.71 3.55 -2.22
C VAL A 53 11.42 5.05 -2.21
N GLU A 54 12.21 5.87 -1.53
CA GLU A 54 12.05 7.35 -1.52
C GLU A 54 12.06 7.94 -2.93
N ARG A 55 13.00 7.50 -3.79
CA ARG A 55 13.11 7.96 -5.18
C ARG A 55 11.90 7.54 -6.03
N LEU A 56 11.37 6.33 -5.81
CA LEU A 56 10.16 5.85 -6.49
C LEU A 56 8.90 6.58 -6.01
N GLN A 57 8.78 6.83 -4.71
CA GLN A 57 7.69 7.60 -4.10
C GLN A 57 7.64 9.02 -4.69
N LYS A 58 8.78 9.71 -4.72
CA LYS A 58 8.88 11.04 -5.35
C LYS A 58 8.50 11.02 -6.83
N ARG A 59 9.03 10.05 -7.60
CA ARG A 59 8.70 9.90 -9.03
C ARG A 59 7.20 9.66 -9.25
N LYS A 60 6.56 8.84 -8.40
CA LYS A 60 5.11 8.60 -8.43
C LYS A 60 4.32 9.89 -8.21
N GLU A 61 4.70 10.70 -7.22
CA GLU A 61 4.04 11.98 -6.95
C GLU A 61 4.21 12.99 -8.09
N ASP A 62 5.40 13.08 -8.67
CA ASP A 62 5.68 14.00 -9.77
C ASP A 62 4.90 13.59 -11.03
N ILE A 63 4.87 12.29 -11.38
CA ILE A 63 4.03 11.75 -12.46
C ILE A 63 2.53 11.99 -12.18
N ALA A 64 2.07 11.80 -10.95
CA ALA A 64 0.66 12.02 -10.60
C ALA A 64 0.24 13.50 -10.77
N LYS A 65 1.10 14.44 -10.37
CA LYS A 65 0.90 15.88 -10.61
C LYS A 65 0.86 16.20 -12.10
N GLU A 66 1.82 15.66 -12.86
CA GLU A 66 1.92 15.86 -14.30
C GLU A 66 0.68 15.33 -15.05
N VAL A 67 0.27 14.09 -14.78
CA VAL A 67 -0.94 13.49 -15.39
C VAL A 67 -2.18 14.29 -15.02
N THR A 68 -2.31 14.73 -13.76
CA THR A 68 -3.44 15.57 -13.31
C THR A 68 -3.47 16.91 -14.05
N GLN A 69 -2.31 17.56 -14.24
CA GLN A 69 -2.23 18.83 -14.96
C GLN A 69 -2.53 18.64 -16.45
N ARG A 70 -1.93 17.64 -17.10
CA ARG A 70 -2.19 17.31 -18.52
C ARG A 70 -3.66 16.98 -18.76
N ALA A 71 -4.32 16.26 -17.85
CA ALA A 71 -5.75 15.94 -17.95
C ALA A 71 -6.65 17.19 -17.83
N LYS A 72 -6.31 18.13 -16.94
CA LYS A 72 -6.98 19.43 -16.85
C LYS A 72 -6.78 20.25 -18.12
N ASP A 73 -5.53 20.40 -18.56
CA ASP A 73 -5.17 21.12 -19.78
C ASP A 73 -5.93 20.58 -21.01
N LEU A 74 -6.01 19.26 -21.15
CA LEU A 74 -6.74 18.60 -22.23
C LEU A 74 -8.25 18.88 -22.13
N HIS A 75 -8.82 18.72 -20.94
CA HIS A 75 -10.23 19.05 -20.70
C HIS A 75 -10.52 20.51 -21.02
N ASP A 76 -9.65 21.43 -20.61
CA ASP A 76 -9.83 22.87 -20.73
C ASP A 76 -9.59 23.42 -22.14
N LYS A 77 -8.87 22.69 -23.00
CA LYS A 77 -8.56 23.11 -24.38
C LYS A 77 -9.42 22.40 -25.43
N GLU A 78 -9.70 21.11 -25.24
CA GLU A 78 -10.33 20.26 -26.27
C GLU A 78 -11.74 19.80 -25.91
N PHE A 79 -12.05 19.65 -24.62
CA PHE A 79 -13.32 19.07 -24.15
C PHE A 79 -14.22 20.04 -23.36
N GLN A 80 -13.89 21.34 -23.31
CA GLN A 80 -14.84 22.31 -22.77
C GLN A 80 -16.07 22.36 -23.66
N LEU A 81 -17.24 22.24 -23.04
CA LEU A 81 -18.48 22.49 -23.75
C LEU A 81 -18.48 23.94 -24.25
N PRO A 82 -18.78 24.19 -25.54
CA PRO A 82 -18.85 25.54 -26.09
C PRO A 82 -19.72 26.43 -25.20
N TYR A 83 -19.21 27.63 -24.87
CA TYR A 83 -19.74 28.58 -23.87
C TYR A 83 -21.10 28.18 -23.30
N GLN A 84 -21.08 27.47 -22.17
CA GLN A 84 -22.31 27.14 -21.47
C GLN A 84 -22.95 28.45 -21.00
N LYS A 85 -24.11 28.79 -21.59
CA LYS A 85 -24.89 29.95 -21.18
C LYS A 85 -25.07 29.90 -19.66
N PRO A 86 -24.83 31.00 -18.92
CA PRO A 86 -24.99 31.03 -17.47
C PRO A 86 -26.33 30.43 -17.07
N MET A 87 -26.32 29.54 -16.07
CA MET A 87 -27.51 28.81 -15.68
C MET A 87 -28.66 29.79 -15.41
N ALA A 88 -29.69 29.73 -16.24
CA ALA A 88 -30.89 30.52 -16.06
C ALA A 88 -31.45 30.29 -14.65
N CYS A 89 -31.93 31.36 -14.03
CA CYS A 89 -32.57 31.32 -12.71
C CYS A 89 -31.66 30.83 -11.57
N LEU A 90 -30.34 31.07 -11.67
CA LEU A 90 -29.36 30.64 -10.65
C LEU A 90 -29.65 31.28 -9.27
N ALA A 91 -30.12 32.53 -9.22
CA ALA A 91 -30.44 33.22 -7.98
C ALA A 91 -31.64 32.56 -7.28
N GLU A 92 -32.71 32.31 -8.02
CA GLU A 92 -33.94 31.68 -7.56
C GLU A 92 -33.70 30.22 -7.15
N LYS A 93 -32.88 29.49 -7.93
CA LYS A 93 -32.40 28.14 -7.56
C LYS A 93 -31.68 28.15 -6.22
N ASN A 94 -30.74 29.08 -6.04
CA ASN A 94 -29.95 29.18 -4.81
C ASN A 94 -30.83 29.59 -3.60
N ALA A 95 -31.79 30.49 -3.79
CA ALA A 95 -32.78 30.84 -2.77
C ALA A 95 -33.65 29.64 -2.38
N CYS A 96 -34.12 28.86 -3.36
CA CYS A 96 -34.92 27.65 -3.16
C CYS A 96 -34.14 26.58 -2.36
N LEU A 97 -32.89 26.31 -2.76
CA LEU A 97 -31.99 25.40 -2.04
C LEU A 97 -31.65 25.88 -0.62
N LYS A 98 -31.46 27.20 -0.42
CA LYS A 98 -31.22 27.79 0.90
C LYS A 98 -32.44 27.58 1.81
N CYS A 99 -33.64 27.90 1.32
CA CYS A 99 -34.87 27.74 2.08
C CYS A 99 -35.06 26.28 2.54
N TYR A 100 -34.86 25.29 1.67
CA TYR A 100 -35.01 23.88 2.06
C TYR A 100 -33.98 23.42 3.10
N ARG A 101 -32.77 24.01 3.13
CA ARG A 101 -31.78 23.75 4.21
C ARG A 101 -32.24 24.34 5.54
N GLU A 102 -32.82 25.53 5.52
CA GLU A 102 -33.32 26.25 6.71
C GLU A 102 -34.64 25.66 7.24
N HIS A 103 -35.44 25.02 6.39
CA HIS A 103 -36.76 24.45 6.71
C HIS A 103 -36.84 22.93 6.45
N SER A 104 -35.78 22.19 6.74
CA SER A 104 -35.69 20.73 6.51
C SER A 104 -36.80 19.90 7.17
N LYS A 105 -37.37 20.38 8.30
CA LYS A 105 -38.50 19.74 9.01
C LYS A 105 -39.89 20.15 8.49
N ASP A 106 -39.98 21.23 7.73
CA ASP A 106 -41.24 21.75 7.18
C ASP A 106 -41.00 22.36 5.78
N PRO A 107 -40.79 21.51 4.75
CA PRO A 107 -40.41 21.97 3.41
C PRO A 107 -41.49 22.84 2.74
N LEU A 108 -42.74 22.77 3.20
CA LEU A 108 -43.87 23.53 2.62
C LEU A 108 -43.72 25.04 2.84
N LYS A 109 -42.98 25.48 3.86
CA LYS A 109 -42.62 26.90 4.06
C LYS A 109 -41.88 27.50 2.87
N CYS A 110 -41.26 26.69 2.02
CA CYS A 110 -40.53 27.15 0.84
C CYS A 110 -41.39 27.36 -0.41
N ALA A 111 -42.70 27.11 -0.36
CA ALA A 111 -43.60 27.15 -1.52
C ALA A 111 -43.47 28.44 -2.36
N ASN A 112 -43.35 29.62 -1.74
CA ASN A 112 -43.17 30.89 -2.46
C ASN A 112 -41.84 30.94 -3.24
N VAL A 113 -40.75 30.48 -2.64
CA VAL A 113 -39.41 30.47 -3.27
C VAL A 113 -39.34 29.41 -4.38
N VAL A 114 -40.03 28.28 -4.20
CA VAL A 114 -40.20 27.24 -5.23
C VAL A 114 -41.00 27.78 -6.42
N ASN A 115 -42.09 28.51 -6.19
CA ASN A 115 -42.88 29.14 -7.25
C ASN A 115 -42.05 30.16 -8.03
N ASN A 116 -41.29 31.03 -7.36
CA ASN A 116 -40.40 31.99 -8.02
C ASN A 116 -39.35 31.30 -8.91
N PHE A 117 -38.75 30.20 -8.45
CA PHE A 117 -37.84 29.40 -9.28
C PHE A 117 -38.56 28.75 -10.47
N ALA A 118 -39.75 28.18 -10.27
CA ALA A 118 -40.54 27.56 -11.34
C ALA A 118 -41.03 28.58 -12.38
N ASP A 119 -41.42 29.78 -11.96
CA ASP A 119 -41.85 30.87 -12.84
C ASP A 119 -40.68 31.42 -13.65
N CYS A 120 -39.51 31.59 -13.04
CA CYS A 120 -38.30 31.94 -13.78
C CYS A 120 -37.94 30.82 -14.79
N ALA A 121 -37.92 29.55 -14.37
CA ALA A 121 -37.60 28.44 -15.24
C ALA A 121 -38.57 28.30 -16.43
N ARG A 122 -39.86 28.65 -16.24
CA ARG A 122 -40.86 28.71 -17.32
C ARG A 122 -40.63 29.87 -18.31
N ARG A 123 -39.96 30.96 -17.92
CA ARG A 123 -39.67 32.12 -18.78
C ARG A 123 -38.42 31.96 -19.65
N VAL A 124 -37.50 31.06 -19.28
CA VAL A 124 -36.20 30.86 -19.96
C VAL A 124 -36.10 29.49 -20.64
N ARG A 125 -37.25 28.80 -20.79
CA ARG A 125 -37.40 27.57 -21.55
C ARG A 125 -37.94 27.86 -22.95
#